data_AF-A0A957QQK0-F1
#
_entry.id   AF-A0A957QQK0-F1
#
_cell.length_a   1.000
_cell.length_b   1.000
_cell.length_c   1.000
_cell.angle_alpha   90.00
_cell.angle_beta   90.00
_cell.angle_gamma   90.00
#
_symmetry.space_group_name_H-M   'P 1'
#
loop_
_entity.id
_entity.type
_entity.pdbx_description
1 polymer ?
#
loop_
_entity_poly.entity_id
_entity_poly.type
_entity_poly.pdbx_seq_one_letter_code
_entity_poly.pdbx_strand_id
1 'polypeptide(L)'
;FTPDIVSITPDEGTVNQPVVVTITGTNFWVDKVELVDGANRYELTVTAWDETSITATVPANVPIGTYDLVVTNADDQTAELTDAFMVNPYVLFLPIAIK
;
A
#
# COMPACT_ATOMS: atom_id res chain seq x y z
N PHE A 1 -10.11 9.02 -17.31
CA PHE A 1 -8.64 9.11 -17.25
C PHE A 1 -8.12 7.86 -16.59
N THR A 2 -7.42 7.00 -17.34
CA THR A 2 -6.91 5.73 -16.80
C THR A 2 -5.71 6.06 -15.91
N PRO A 3 -5.75 5.74 -14.60
CA PRO A 3 -4.59 5.93 -13.75
C PRO A 3 -3.46 5.01 -14.20
N ASP A 4 -2.22 5.36 -13.84
CA ASP A 4 -1.06 4.48 -13.96
C ASP A 4 -0.27 4.54 -12.65
N ILE A 5 0.22 3.40 -12.18
CA ILE A 5 0.97 3.29 -10.94
C ILE A 5 2.39 2.88 -11.27
N VAL A 6 3.36 3.70 -10.85
CA VAL A 6 4.79 3.45 -11.07
C VAL A 6 5.42 2.80 -9.84
N SER A 7 5.10 3.30 -8.64
CA SER A 7 5.72 2.81 -7.41
C SER A 7 4.89 3.14 -6.17
N ILE A 8 5.14 2.38 -5.10
CA ILE A 8 4.75 2.68 -3.73
C ILE A 8 6.02 2.74 -2.86
N THR A 9 6.11 3.68 -1.92
CA THR A 9 7.28 3.85 -1.05
C THR A 9 6.86 4.26 0.36
N PRO A 10 7.30 3.54 1.41
CA PRO A 10 7.97 2.24 1.34
C PRO A 10 7.07 1.18 0.67
N ASP A 11 7.70 0.18 0.06
CA ASP A 11 7.07 -1.02 -0.51
C ASP A 11 6.97 -2.17 0.50
N GLU A 12 7.30 -1.91 1.76
CA GLU A 12 7.15 -2.88 2.84
C GLU A 12 6.79 -2.26 4.19
N GLY A 13 6.23 -3.10 5.05
CA GLY A 13 5.77 -2.75 6.39
C GLY A 13 5.91 -3.92 7.36
N THR A 14 5.70 -3.67 8.66
CA THR A 14 5.59 -4.73 9.67
C THR A 14 4.13 -4.94 10.04
N VAL A 15 3.70 -6.20 10.18
CA VAL A 15 2.34 -6.57 10.60
C VAL A 15 1.92 -5.83 11.88
N ASN A 16 0.64 -5.50 12.00
CA ASN A 16 0.06 -4.77 13.14
C ASN A 16 0.63 -3.35 13.35
N GLN A 17 1.28 -2.75 12.35
CA GLN A 17 1.71 -1.35 12.38
C GLN A 17 1.16 -0.61 11.15
N PRO A 18 0.61 0.60 11.32
CA PRO A 18 0.24 1.41 10.17
C PRO A 18 1.50 1.89 9.44
N VAL A 19 1.43 1.99 8.12
CA VAL A 19 2.56 2.45 7.29
C VAL A 19 2.08 3.59 6.40
N VAL A 20 2.67 4.77 6.57
CA VAL A 20 2.45 5.89 5.65
C VAL A 20 3.26 5.62 4.39
N VAL A 21 2.57 5.67 3.26
CA VAL A 21 3.13 5.38 1.94
C VAL A 21 2.87 6.54 0.98
N THR A 22 3.80 6.72 0.04
CA THR A 22 3.64 7.55 -1.15
C THR A 22 3.52 6.66 -2.36
N ILE A 23 2.45 6.84 -3.13
CA ILE A 23 2.22 6.16 -4.40
C ILE A 23 2.50 7.18 -5.51
N THR A 24 3.40 6.85 -6.42
CA THR A 24 3.77 7.68 -7.57
C THR A 24 3.20 7.10 -8.85
N GLY A 25 2.70 7.96 -9.72
CA GLY A 25 2.04 7.54 -10.95
C GLY A 25 1.62 8.70 -11.83
N THR A 26 0.57 8.50 -12.62
CA THR A 26 -0.05 9.53 -13.45
C THR A 26 -1.57 9.42 -13.47
N ASN A 27 -2.23 10.52 -13.86
CA ASN A 27 -3.68 10.59 -14.04
C ASN A 27 -4.48 10.22 -12.78
N PHE A 28 -3.97 10.53 -11.60
CA PHE A 28 -4.69 10.30 -10.36
C PHE A 28 -5.82 11.31 -10.18
N TRP A 29 -7.00 10.76 -9.97
CA TRP A 29 -8.21 11.45 -9.56
C TRP A 29 -8.95 10.52 -8.59
N VAL A 30 -8.32 10.30 -7.44
CA VAL A 30 -8.55 9.12 -6.59
C VAL A 30 -9.91 9.18 -5.91
N ASP A 31 -10.63 8.06 -5.98
CA ASP A 31 -11.74 7.73 -5.10
C ASP A 31 -11.32 6.74 -4.02
N LYS A 32 -10.59 5.68 -4.41
CA LYS A 32 -10.20 4.59 -3.50
C LYS A 32 -8.82 4.02 -3.81
N VAL A 33 -8.11 3.58 -2.76
CA VAL A 33 -6.84 2.87 -2.84
C VAL A 33 -6.89 1.63 -1.96
N GLU A 34 -6.51 0.47 -2.49
CA GLU A 34 -6.59 -0.81 -1.80
C GLU A 34 -5.33 -1.65 -2.00
N LEU A 35 -4.93 -2.38 -0.94
CA LEU A 35 -4.09 -3.56 -1.08
C LEU A 35 -4.96 -4.79 -1.32
N VAL A 36 -4.52 -5.65 -2.23
CA VAL A 36 -5.30 -6.77 -2.77
C VAL A 36 -4.51 -8.07 -2.68
N ASP A 37 -5.17 -9.13 -2.20
CA ASP A 37 -4.69 -10.52 -2.29
C ASP A 37 -5.91 -11.42 -2.57
N GLY A 38 -6.05 -11.86 -3.83
CA GLY A 38 -7.20 -12.64 -4.29
C GLY A 38 -8.52 -11.90 -4.10
N ALA A 39 -9.37 -12.38 -3.17
CA ALA A 39 -10.64 -11.74 -2.81
C ALA A 39 -10.52 -10.78 -1.61
N ASN A 40 -9.40 -10.77 -0.91
CA ASN A 40 -9.18 -9.87 0.22
C ASN A 40 -8.87 -8.46 -0.29
N ARG A 41 -9.42 -7.45 0.38
CA ARG A 41 -9.22 -6.03 0.08
C ARG A 41 -8.96 -5.29 1.38
N TYR A 42 -7.89 -4.50 1.41
CA TYR A 42 -7.52 -3.67 2.55
C TYR A 42 -7.41 -2.22 2.09
N GLU A 43 -8.43 -1.43 2.41
CA GLU A 43 -8.49 -0.02 2.01
C GLU A 43 -7.44 0.81 2.75
N LEU A 44 -6.74 1.66 2.01
CA LEU A 44 -5.77 2.62 2.52
C LEU A 44 -6.47 3.94 2.82
N THR A 45 -6.10 4.58 3.92
CA THR A 45 -6.59 5.92 4.23
C THR A 45 -5.81 6.96 3.41
N VAL A 46 -6.43 7.52 2.38
CA VAL A 46 -5.84 8.61 1.57
C VAL A 46 -5.91 9.93 2.35
N THR A 47 -4.79 10.65 2.43
CA THR A 47 -4.68 11.93 3.18
C THR A 47 -4.42 13.13 2.28
N ALA A 48 -3.77 12.91 1.13
CA ALA A 48 -3.53 13.92 0.10
C ALA A 48 -3.27 13.23 -1.23
N TRP A 49 -3.62 13.89 -2.34
CA TRP A 49 -3.24 13.46 -3.67
C TRP A 49 -3.19 14.64 -4.64
N ASP A 50 -2.40 14.48 -5.70
CA ASP A 50 -2.42 15.25 -6.94
C ASP A 50 -2.40 14.28 -8.13
N GLU A 51 -2.28 14.78 -9.37
CA GLU A 51 -2.33 13.94 -10.58
C GLU A 51 -1.20 12.90 -10.68
N THR A 52 -0.14 13.03 -9.86
CA THR A 52 1.09 12.21 -9.94
C THR A 52 1.51 11.56 -8.63
N SER A 53 0.88 11.93 -7.50
CA SER A 53 1.25 11.46 -6.18
C SER A 53 0.04 11.25 -5.28
N ILE A 54 0.05 10.18 -4.49
CA ILE A 54 -0.94 9.91 -3.44
C ILE A 54 -0.19 9.65 -2.14
N THR A 55 -0.53 10.38 -1.08
CA THR A 55 -0.11 10.04 0.29
C THR A 55 -1.24 9.31 0.99
N ALA A 56 -0.97 8.07 1.40
CA ALA A 56 -1.96 7.22 2.05
C ALA A 56 -1.36 6.44 3.23
N THR A 57 -2.21 5.80 4.03
CA THR A 57 -1.79 4.95 5.15
C THR A 57 -2.31 3.53 4.97
N VAL A 58 -1.40 2.57 4.88
CA VAL A 58 -1.71 1.13 5.01
C VAL A 58 -2.17 0.87 6.45
N PRO A 59 -3.35 0.26 6.67
CA PRO A 59 -3.86 0.05 8.01
C PRO A 59 -3.08 -1.06 8.73
N ALA A 60 -3.10 -1.06 10.07
CA ALA A 60 -2.35 -2.02 10.87
C ALA A 60 -2.84 -3.47 10.73
N ASN A 61 -4.09 -3.70 10.35
CA ASN A 61 -4.73 -5.02 10.33
C ASN A 61 -4.50 -5.82 9.05
N VAL A 62 -3.57 -5.40 8.19
CA VAL A 62 -3.16 -6.20 7.02
C VAL A 62 -2.31 -7.39 7.50
N PRO A 63 -2.68 -8.64 7.20
CA PRO A 63 -1.89 -9.82 7.53
C PRO A 63 -0.52 -9.84 6.85
N ILE A 64 0.35 -10.76 7.28
CA ILE A 64 1.63 -11.02 6.62
C ILE A 64 1.36 -11.56 5.22
N GLY A 65 2.02 -10.99 4.21
CA GLY A 65 1.85 -11.37 2.81
C GLY A 65 2.39 -10.33 1.84
N THR A 66 2.30 -10.66 0.56
CA THR A 66 2.56 -9.73 -0.54
C THR A 66 1.22 -9.35 -1.17
N TYR A 67 1.06 -8.07 -1.48
CA TYR A 67 -0.20 -7.51 -1.94
C TYR A 67 -0.01 -6.69 -3.21
N ASP A 68 -0.96 -6.82 -4.14
CA ASP A 68 -1.10 -5.91 -5.26
C ASP A 68 -1.68 -4.57 -4.76
N LEU A 69 -1.31 -3.47 -5.41
CA LEU A 69 -1.85 -2.14 -5.13
C LEU A 69 -2.84 -1.77 -6.24
N VAL A 70 -4.08 -1.48 -5.86
CA VAL A 70 -5.12 -1.00 -6.77
C VAL A 70 -5.48 0.43 -6.44
N VAL A 71 -5.46 1.29 -7.46
CA VAL A 71 -6.00 2.66 -7.40
C VAL A 71 -7.24 2.73 -8.27
N THR A 72 -8.35 3.22 -7.70
CA THR A 72 -9.60 3.49 -8.42
C THR A 72 -9.82 4.99 -8.45
N ASN A 73 -9.95 5.56 -9.64
CA ASN A 73 -10.34 6.94 -9.84
C ASN A 73 -11.86 7.12 -9.71
N ALA A 74 -12.32 8.34 -9.46
CA ALA A 74 -13.76 8.66 -9.31
C ALA A 74 -14.61 8.45 -10.58
N ASP A 75 -14.00 8.12 -11.71
CA ASP A 75 -14.66 7.71 -12.95
C ASP A 75 -14.62 6.18 -13.18
N ASP A 76 -14.42 5.42 -12.10
CA ASP A 76 -14.35 3.95 -12.02
C ASP A 76 -13.21 3.28 -12.79
N GLN A 77 -12.26 4.07 -13.33
CA GLN A 77 -11.06 3.51 -13.94
C GLN A 77 -10.05 3.08 -12.89
N THR A 78 -9.39 1.96 -13.17
CA THR A 78 -8.49 1.32 -12.23
C THR A 78 -7.11 1.11 -12.82
N ALA A 79 -6.12 1.12 -11.94
CA ALA A 79 -4.76 0.68 -12.21
C ALA A 79 -4.34 -0.30 -11.12
N GLU A 80 -3.48 -1.24 -11.49
CA GLU A 80 -2.96 -2.28 -10.60
C GLU A 80 -1.44 -2.34 -10.75
N LEU A 81 -0.74 -2.28 -9.62
CA LEU A 81 0.67 -2.62 -9.52
C LEU A 81 0.78 -3.95 -8.79
N THR A 82 1.30 -4.95 -9.47
CA THR A 82 1.41 -6.31 -8.91
C THR A 82 2.57 -6.42 -7.92
N ASP A 83 2.42 -7.27 -6.91
CA ASP A 83 3.42 -7.52 -5.85
C ASP A 83 3.98 -6.22 -5.22
N ALA A 84 3.13 -5.21 -5.09
CA ALA A 84 3.53 -3.84 -4.78
C ALA A 84 3.95 -3.61 -3.32
N PHE A 85 3.36 -4.32 -2.36
CA PHE A 85 3.62 -4.08 -0.94
C PHE A 85 3.75 -5.39 -0.14
N MET A 86 4.81 -5.49 0.67
CA MET A 86 5.08 -6.64 1.53
C MET A 86 4.85 -6.33 3.01
N VAL A 87 4.01 -7.12 3.67
CA VAL A 87 3.84 -7.08 5.13
C VAL A 87 4.69 -8.17 5.78
N ASN A 88 5.70 -7.74 6.53
CA ASN A 88 6.67 -8.59 7.20
C ASN A 88 6.25 -8.96 8.64
N PRO A 89 6.68 -10.13 9.15
CA PRO A 89 6.58 -10.44 10.59
C PRO A 89 7.45 -9.49 11.42
N TYR A 90 7.21 -9.48 12.73
CA TYR A 90 8.12 -8.82 13.67
C TYR A 90 9.51 -9.44 13.63
N VAL A 91 10.54 -8.59 13.61
CA VAL A 91 11.92 -9.01 13.84
C VAL A 91 12.15 -9.11 15.34
N LEU A 92 12.16 -10.34 15.87
CA LEU A 92 12.51 -10.58 17.27
C LEU A 92 14.03 -10.48 17.43
N PHE A 93 14.51 -9.36 17.96
CA PHE A 93 15.86 -9.29 18.50
C PHE A 93 15.91 -10.03 19.83
N LEU A 94 16.31 -11.30 19.81
CA LEU A 94 16.69 -11.97 21.06
C LEU A 94 17.98 -11.32 21.56
N PRO A 95 18.02 -10.78 22.79
CA PRO A 95 19.28 -10.28 23.33
C PRO A 95 20.30 -11.42 23.31
N ILE A 96 21.47 -11.16 22.72
CA ILE A 96 22.60 -12.08 22.78
C ILE A 96 22.89 -12.33 24.26
N ALA A 97 22.70 -13.55 24.72
CA ALA A 97 23.16 -13.96 26.04
C ALA A 97 24.69 -13.97 26.02
N ILE A 98 25.31 -12.88 26.46
CA ILE A 98 26.75 -12.88 26.76
C ILE A 98 26.90 -13.67 28.06
N LYS A 99 27.54 -14.84 27.95
CA LYS A 99 27.94 -15.68 29.08
C LYS A 99 29.24 -15.16 29.70
#